data_AF-A0A7W1T1X6-F1
#
_entry.id   AF-A0A7W1T1X6-F1
#
_cell.length_a   1.000
_cell.length_b   1.000
_cell.length_c   1.000
_cell.angle_alpha   90.00
_cell.angle_beta   90.00
_cell.angle_gamma   90.00
#
_symmetry.space_group_name_H-M   'P 1'
#
loop_
_entity.id
_entity.type
_entity.pdbx_description
1 polymer ?
#
loop_
_entity_poly.entity_id
_entity_poly.type
_entity_poly.pdbx_seq_one_letter_code
_entity_poly.pdbx_strand_id
1 'polypeptide(L)'
;MQQMQAYHRERSAAMNQQVAHFESQQSNQAQQVSRWGETLTGLQNVSDPMTGSQLQVFSGPKSNYYINGNGVKINSDVPPGAGFHQLTP
;
A
#
# COMPACT_ATOMS: atom_id res chain seq x y z
N MET A 1 41.65 0.75 22.98
CA MET A 1 40.36 1.49 23.04
C MET A 1 39.79 1.82 21.65
N GLN A 2 40.57 2.33 20.68
CA GLN A 2 40.06 2.64 19.32
C GLN A 2 39.57 1.42 18.51
N GLN A 3 40.23 0.25 18.61
CA GLN A 3 39.80 -0.98 17.91
C GLN A 3 38.42 -1.48 18.35
N MET A 4 38.09 -1.40 19.64
CA MET A 4 36.76 -1.76 20.16
C MET A 4 35.66 -0.84 19.59
N GLN A 5 35.93 0.46 19.45
CA GLN A 5 34.96 1.39 18.86
C GLN A 5 34.75 1.17 17.35
N ALA A 6 35.78 0.75 16.62
CA ALA A 6 35.66 0.39 15.21
C ALA A 6 34.83 -0.90 15.05
N TYR A 7 35.15 -1.94 15.84
CA TYR A 7 34.40 -3.18 15.88
C TYR A 7 32.92 -2.98 16.24
N HIS A 8 32.63 -2.14 17.23
CA HIS A 8 31.24 -1.82 17.59
C HIS A 8 30.51 -1.11 16.45
N ARG A 9 31.16 -0.17 15.75
CA ARG A 9 30.54 0.52 14.60
C ARG A 9 30.24 -0.43 13.44
N GLU A 10 31.19 -1.31 13.08
CA GLU A 10 30.98 -2.30 12.02
C GLU A 10 29.88 -3.30 12.38
N ARG A 11 29.89 -3.79 13.63
CA ARG A 11 28.86 -4.72 14.12
C ARG A 11 27.47 -4.07 14.14
N SER A 12 27.36 -2.82 14.58
CA SER A 12 26.09 -2.08 14.56
C SER A 12 25.62 -1.81 13.13
N ALA A 13 26.51 -1.45 12.22
CA ALA A 13 26.17 -1.26 10.81
C ALA A 13 25.64 -2.56 10.16
N ALA A 14 26.31 -3.68 10.42
CA ALA A 14 25.89 -4.99 9.94
C ALA A 14 24.52 -5.42 10.51
N MET A 15 24.29 -5.18 11.81
CA MET A 15 22.97 -5.43 12.42
C MET A 15 21.88 -4.54 11.81
N ASN A 16 22.14 -3.25 11.61
CA ASN A 16 21.17 -2.33 11.00
C ASN A 16 20.81 -2.76 9.57
N GLN A 17 21.78 -3.25 8.80
CA GLN A 17 21.53 -3.79 7.46
C GLN A 17 20.65 -5.05 7.51
N GLN A 18 20.92 -5.97 8.45
CA GLN A 18 20.10 -7.16 8.62
C GLN A 18 18.65 -6.82 9.00
N VAL A 19 18.46 -5.87 9.93
CA VAL A 19 17.12 -5.40 10.32
C VAL A 19 16.40 -4.75 9.14
N ALA A 20 17.05 -3.84 8.43
CA ALA A 20 16.46 -3.19 7.25
C ALA A 20 16.06 -4.20 6.17
N HIS A 21 16.88 -5.23 5.91
CA HIS A 21 16.54 -6.30 4.99
C HIS A 21 15.36 -7.14 5.47
N PHE A 22 15.32 -7.48 6.76
CA PHE A 22 14.21 -8.22 7.36
C PHE A 22 12.89 -7.44 7.25
N GLU A 23 12.88 -6.16 7.64
CA GLU A 23 11.72 -5.28 7.54
C GLU A 23 11.24 -5.12 6.09
N SER A 24 12.18 -4.98 5.15
CA SER A 24 11.86 -4.93 3.72
C SER A 24 11.18 -6.22 3.23
N GLN A 25 11.71 -7.39 3.60
CA GLN A 25 11.12 -8.68 3.23
C GLN A 25 9.74 -8.88 3.87
N GLN A 26 9.58 -8.47 5.13
CA GLN A 26 8.29 -8.54 5.82
C GLN A 26 7.23 -7.68 5.12
N SER A 27 7.59 -6.44 4.76
CA SER A 27 6.72 -5.54 4.00
C SER A 27 6.33 -6.13 2.64
N ASN A 28 7.30 -6.68 1.91
CA ASN A 28 7.05 -7.33 0.62
C ASN A 28 6.13 -8.56 0.75
N GLN A 29 6.31 -9.38 1.79
CA GLN A 29 5.44 -10.54 2.04
C GLN A 29 4.02 -10.11 2.39
N ALA A 30 3.85 -9.07 3.22
CA ALA A 30 2.54 -8.51 3.53
C ALA A 30 1.81 -8.01 2.28
N GLN A 31 2.52 -7.33 1.37
CA GLN A 31 1.97 -6.90 0.08
C GLN A 31 1.55 -8.08 -0.80
N GLN A 32 2.36 -9.15 -0.85
CA GLN A 32 2.02 -10.35 -1.63
C GLN A 32 0.75 -11.04 -1.10
N VAL A 33 0.62 -11.18 0.21
CA VAL A 33 -0.58 -11.78 0.84
C VAL A 33 -1.82 -10.92 0.59
N SER A 34 -1.71 -9.59 0.69
CA SER A 34 -2.82 -8.67 0.36
C SER A 34 -3.28 -8.87 -1.08
N ARG A 35 -2.36 -8.82 -2.05
CA ARG A 35 -2.67 -9.02 -3.48
C ARG A 35 -3.31 -10.38 -3.76
N TRP A 36 -2.88 -11.42 -3.05
CA TRP A 36 -3.49 -12.74 -3.18
C TRP A 36 -4.94 -12.75 -2.66
N GLY A 37 -5.18 -12.16 -1.49
CA GLY A 37 -6.53 -11.97 -0.96
C GLY A 37 -7.43 -11.15 -1.89
N GLU A 38 -6.88 -10.09 -2.47
CA GLU A 38 -7.58 -9.24 -3.45
C GLU A 38 -7.95 -10.03 -4.71
N THR A 39 -7.02 -10.86 -5.21
CA THR A 39 -7.27 -11.73 -6.36
C THR A 39 -8.37 -12.76 -6.09
N LEU A 40 -8.38 -13.35 -4.89
CA LEU A 40 -9.39 -14.36 -4.53
C LEU A 40 -10.77 -13.77 -4.31
N THR A 41 -10.84 -12.60 -3.67
CA THR A 41 -12.11 -11.96 -3.33
C THR A 41 -12.65 -11.09 -4.46
N GLY A 42 -11.77 -10.70 -5.40
CA GLY A 42 -12.07 -9.66 -6.37
C GLY A 42 -12.36 -8.33 -5.67
N LEU A 43 -11.81 -8.09 -4.48
CA LEU A 43 -11.94 -6.86 -3.73
C LEU A 43 -10.57 -6.22 -3.56
N GLN A 44 -10.47 -4.92 -3.75
CA GLN A 44 -9.27 -4.13 -3.53
C GLN A 44 -9.53 -3.09 -2.46
N ASN A 45 -8.58 -2.94 -1.53
CA ASN A 45 -8.61 -1.82 -0.58
C ASN A 45 -8.13 -0.55 -1.31
N VAL A 46 -8.89 0.52 -1.16
CA VAL A 46 -8.57 1.86 -1.67
C VAL A 46 -8.88 2.89 -0.59
N SER A 47 -8.15 3.98 -0.58
CA SER A 47 -8.34 5.11 0.31
C SER A 47 -9.10 6.25 -0.38
N ASP A 48 -10.00 6.87 0.35
CA ASP A 48 -10.61 8.13 -0.02
C ASP A 48 -9.74 9.30 0.48
N PRO A 49 -9.03 10.02 -0.41
CA PRO A 49 -8.15 11.12 -0.01
C PRO A 49 -8.89 12.31 0.61
N MET A 50 -10.21 12.44 0.39
CA MET A 50 -10.99 13.54 0.98
C MET A 50 -11.39 13.27 2.42
N THR A 51 -11.66 12.01 2.78
CA THR A 51 -12.14 11.63 4.13
C THR A 51 -11.10 10.88 4.95
N GLY A 52 -10.04 10.38 4.32
CA GLY A 52 -9.06 9.47 4.94
C GLY A 52 -9.61 8.06 5.18
N SER A 53 -10.81 7.75 4.69
CA SER A 53 -11.46 6.46 4.92
C SER A 53 -10.88 5.38 4.03
N GLN A 54 -10.68 4.17 4.58
CA GLN A 54 -10.41 2.98 3.78
C GLN A 54 -11.72 2.34 3.31
N LEU A 55 -11.75 1.98 2.03
CA LEU A 55 -12.90 1.41 1.35
C LEU A 55 -12.48 0.15 0.60
N GLN A 56 -13.35 -0.86 0.58
CA GLN A 56 -13.23 -1.94 -0.39
C GLN A 56 -14.03 -1.61 -1.65
N VAL A 57 -13.42 -1.83 -2.80
CA VAL A 57 -14.01 -1.77 -4.14
C VAL A 57 -13.85 -3.11 -4.82
N PHE A 58 -14.76 -3.48 -5.72
CA PHE A 58 -14.53 -4.65 -6.56
C PHE A 58 -13.39 -4.38 -7.54
N SER A 59 -12.43 -5.31 -7.61
CA SER A 59 -11.36 -5.33 -8.59
C SER A 59 -11.94 -5.31 -9.99
N GLY A 60 -11.59 -4.30 -10.78
CA GLY A 60 -12.09 -4.13 -12.15
C GLY A 60 -10.98 -3.98 -13.18
N PRO A 61 -11.32 -4.01 -14.48
CA PRO A 61 -10.34 -3.94 -15.56
C PRO A 61 -9.75 -2.53 -15.77
N LYS A 62 -10.31 -1.51 -15.12
CA LYS A 62 -9.90 -0.10 -15.28
C LYS A 62 -8.92 0.30 -14.19
N SER A 63 -8.06 1.27 -14.50
CA SER A 63 -6.96 1.64 -13.60
C SER A 63 -7.39 2.49 -12.40
N ASN A 64 -8.51 3.22 -12.50
CA ASN A 64 -8.93 4.15 -11.46
C ASN A 64 -10.28 3.77 -10.86
N TYR A 65 -10.45 4.15 -9.60
CA TYR A 65 -11.71 4.06 -8.89
C TYR A 65 -12.16 5.46 -8.49
N TYR A 66 -13.45 5.71 -8.57
CA TYR A 66 -14.06 6.99 -8.21
C TYR A 66 -15.19 6.77 -7.23
N ILE A 67 -15.37 7.70 -6.30
CA ILE A 67 -16.53 7.78 -5.41
C ILE A 67 -17.16 9.16 -5.50
N ASN A 68 -18.46 9.26 -5.27
CA ASN A 68 -19.16 10.54 -5.12
C ASN A 68 -19.70 10.73 -3.70
N GLY A 69 -20.25 11.92 -3.41
CA GLY A 69 -20.85 12.23 -2.11
C GLY A 69 -22.03 11.35 -1.68
N ASN A 70 -22.61 10.56 -2.60
CA ASN A 70 -23.67 9.60 -2.31
C ASN A 70 -23.14 8.17 -2.05
N GLY A 71 -21.81 7.97 -2.09
CA GLY A 71 -21.17 6.67 -1.87
C GLY A 71 -21.15 5.74 -3.09
N VAL A 72 -21.50 6.23 -4.28
CA VAL A 72 -21.47 5.42 -5.52
C VAL A 72 -20.02 5.24 -5.96
N LYS A 73 -19.58 3.98 -6.06
CA LYS A 73 -18.22 3.59 -6.44
C LYS A 73 -18.20 3.11 -7.89
N ILE A 74 -17.25 3.59 -8.70
CA ILE A 74 -17.13 3.25 -10.14
C ILE A 74 -15.68 2.94 -10.48
N ASN A 75 -15.44 1.88 -11.27
CA ASN A 75 -14.16 1.57 -11.90
C ASN A 75 -14.15 2.15 -13.33
N SER A 76 -13.28 3.13 -13.60
CA SER A 76 -13.25 3.86 -14.87
C SER A 76 -11.84 4.39 -15.16
N ASP A 77 -11.44 4.51 -16.44
CA ASP A 77 -10.15 5.12 -16.80
C ASP A 77 -10.23 6.66 -16.80
N VAL A 78 -11.44 7.20 -16.89
CA VAL A 78 -11.72 8.65 -16.91
C VAL A 78 -12.69 9.04 -15.80
N PRO A 79 -12.63 10.30 -15.31
CA PRO A 79 -13.61 10.82 -14.35
C PRO A 79 -15.05 10.62 -14.85
N PRO A 80 -15.92 9.91 -14.10
CA PRO A 80 -17.28 9.58 -14.56
C PRO A 80 -18.21 10.79 -14.72
N GLY A 81 -17.88 11.92 -14.07
CA GLY A 81 -18.68 13.14 -14.12
C GLY A 81 -18.44 14.04 -12.91
N ALA A 82 -19.18 15.15 -12.85
CA ALA A 82 -19.11 16.08 -11.73
C ALA A 82 -19.48 15.41 -10.40
N GLY A 83 -18.78 15.77 -9.33
CA GLY A 83 -19.01 15.24 -7.98
C GLY A 83 -18.37 13.88 -7.71
N PHE A 84 -17.67 13.29 -8.67
CA PHE A 84 -16.79 12.16 -8.44
C PHE A 84 -15.37 12.64 -8.17
N HIS A 85 -14.72 12.04 -7.18
CA HIS A 85 -13.29 12.16 -6.95
C HIS A 85 -12.62 10.79 -6.93
N GLN A 86 -11.34 10.78 -7.26
CA GLN A 86 -10.58 9.57 -7.42
C GLN A 86 -10.16 9.00 -6.05
N LEU A 87 -10.29 7.69 -5.92
CA LEU A 87 -9.75 6.91 -4.80
C LEU A 87 -8.31 6.49 -5.11
N THR A 88 -7.49 6.43 -4.09
CA THR A 88 -6.09 6.00 -4.21
C THR A 88 -5.94 4.55 -3.76
N PRO A 89 -5.22 3.68 -4.49
CA PRO A 89 -4.84 2.37 -4.00
C PRO A 89 -4.12 2.44 -2.65
#